data_AF-Q2B3B6-F1
#
_entry.id   AF-Q2B3B6-F1
#
_cell.length_a   1.000
_cell.length_b   1.000
_cell.length_c   1.000
_cell.angle_alpha   90.00
_cell.angle_beta   90.00
_cell.angle_gamma   90.00
#
_symmetry.space_group_name_H-M   'P 1'
#
loop_
_entity.id
_entity.type
_entity.pdbx_description
1 polymer ?
#
loop_
_entity_poly.entity_id
_entity_poly.type
_entity_poly.pdbx_seq_one_letter_code
_entity_poly.pdbx_strand_id
1 'polypeptide(L)'
;MKLRETKKEKNVRLFLALAFAVVALAAMYFQYFKPVSGTGSPLALVIKEGTAEGDPLVVLYDEKKEDHVLALYEVEKDNDFKFRLIKSAPLENASEQLAVDRDGAGFWAELDGDWVYLDRDLEVQDREPGLRGTITSDGEPFEVRKTSNHTVLETEGQYEVAFNEAGRPESIHALTADHSSWLILLDGGLRIASGRTL
;
A
#
# COMPACT_ATOMS: atom_id res chain seq x y z
N MET A 1 -20.49 -31.10 -47.75
CA MET A 1 -21.83 -30.48 -47.77
C MET A 1 -21.83 -29.36 -46.72
N LYS A 2 -21.70 -28.09 -47.13
CA LYS A 2 -21.72 -26.96 -46.18
C LYS A 2 -23.18 -26.65 -45.83
N LEU A 3 -23.60 -26.99 -44.62
CA LEU A 3 -24.88 -26.55 -44.06
C LEU A 3 -24.94 -25.03 -44.11
N ARG A 4 -25.84 -24.50 -44.93
CA ARG A 4 -26.08 -23.07 -45.08
C ARG A 4 -26.93 -22.65 -43.89
N GLU A 5 -26.28 -22.17 -42.82
CA GLU A 5 -26.95 -21.62 -41.62
C GLU A 5 -28.09 -20.68 -42.06
N THR A 6 -29.27 -20.87 -41.48
CA THR A 6 -30.39 -19.96 -41.73
C THR A 6 -30.12 -18.60 -41.08
N LYS A 7 -30.63 -17.50 -41.66
CA LYS A 7 -30.42 -16.14 -41.14
C LYS A 7 -30.74 -15.98 -39.64
N LYS A 8 -31.67 -16.80 -39.13
CA LYS A 8 -32.03 -16.85 -37.70
C LYS A 8 -30.92 -17.45 -36.83
N GLU A 9 -30.33 -18.58 -37.22
CA GLU A 9 -29.22 -19.20 -36.50
C GLU A 9 -27.98 -18.30 -36.47
N LYS A 10 -27.69 -17.63 -37.58
CA LYS A 10 -26.56 -16.70 -37.67
C LYS A 10 -26.71 -15.49 -36.73
N ASN A 11 -27.93 -14.99 -36.58
CA ASN A 11 -28.23 -13.89 -35.65
C ASN A 11 -28.18 -14.34 -34.19
N VAL A 12 -28.68 -15.54 -33.86
CA VAL A 12 -28.62 -16.10 -32.51
C VAL A 12 -27.18 -16.34 -32.08
N ARG A 13 -26.33 -16.88 -32.97
CA ARG A 13 -24.92 -17.10 -32.70
C ARG A 13 -24.15 -15.80 -32.48
N LEU A 14 -24.45 -14.76 -33.28
CA LEU A 14 -23.86 -13.43 -33.10
C LEU A 14 -24.28 -12.82 -31.76
N PHE A 15 -25.55 -12.97 -31.38
CA PHE A 15 -26.07 -12.47 -30.11
C PHE A 15 -25.42 -13.18 -28.90
N LEU A 16 -25.26 -14.51 -28.97
CA LEU A 16 -24.55 -15.27 -27.95
C LEU A 16 -23.08 -14.83 -27.82
N ALA A 17 -22.38 -14.71 -28.96
CA ALA A 17 -20.98 -14.28 -28.96
C ALA A 17 -20.82 -12.87 -28.35
N LEU A 18 -21.73 -11.95 -28.66
CA LEU A 18 -21.73 -10.61 -28.10
C LEU A 18 -22.03 -10.63 -26.59
N ALA A 19 -22.99 -11.44 -26.15
CA ALA A 19 -23.32 -11.58 -24.73
C ALA A 19 -22.12 -12.12 -23.93
N PHE A 20 -21.44 -13.16 -24.43
CA PHE A 20 -20.22 -13.68 -23.80
C PHE A 20 -19.07 -12.66 -23.80
N ALA A 21 -18.90 -11.90 -24.89
CA ALA A 21 -17.89 -10.84 -24.95
C ALA A 21 -18.17 -9.74 -23.92
N VAL A 22 -19.43 -9.32 -23.75
CA VAL A 22 -19.82 -8.32 -22.74
C VAL A 22 -19.59 -8.84 -21.33
N VAL A 23 -19.96 -10.08 -21.04
CA VAL A 23 -19.73 -10.69 -19.72
C VAL A 23 -18.23 -10.82 -19.43
N ALA A 24 -17.42 -11.23 -20.42
CA ALA A 24 -15.96 -11.33 -20.26
C ALA A 24 -15.32 -9.96 -20.02
N LEU A 25 -15.74 -8.93 -20.77
CA LEU A 25 -15.26 -7.56 -20.57
C LEU A 25 -15.70 -7.00 -19.21
N ALA A 26 -16.93 -7.28 -18.77
CA ALA A 26 -17.41 -6.90 -17.45
C ALA A 26 -16.63 -7.61 -16.33
N ALA A 27 -16.36 -8.91 -16.48
CA ALA A 27 -15.56 -9.67 -15.52
C ALA A 27 -14.13 -9.16 -15.44
N MET A 28 -13.47 -8.89 -16.58
CA MET A 28 -12.16 -8.24 -16.61
C MET A 28 -12.22 -6.85 -15.95
N TYR A 29 -13.26 -6.06 -16.23
CA TYR A 29 -13.43 -4.75 -15.62
C TYR A 29 -13.54 -4.85 -14.10
N PHE A 30 -14.37 -5.76 -13.58
CA PHE A 30 -14.50 -5.96 -12.13
C PHE A 30 -13.25 -6.58 -11.48
N GLN A 31 -12.47 -7.39 -12.21
CA GLN A 31 -11.27 -8.02 -11.66
C GLN A 31 -10.04 -7.10 -11.66
N TYR A 32 -9.92 -6.21 -12.65
CA TYR A 32 -8.74 -5.36 -12.82
C TYR A 32 -8.95 -3.89 -12.42
N PHE A 33 -10.19 -3.38 -12.47
CA PHE A 33 -10.46 -1.95 -12.27
C PHE A 33 -11.29 -1.63 -11.03
N LYS A 34 -11.82 -2.62 -10.29
CA LYS A 34 -12.25 -2.33 -8.93
C LYS A 34 -11.02 -2.35 -8.02
N PRO A 35 -10.66 -1.22 -7.38
CA PRO A 35 -9.82 -1.32 -6.19
C PRO A 35 -10.55 -2.29 -5.27
N VAL A 36 -9.85 -3.34 -4.84
CA VAL A 36 -10.35 -4.24 -3.80
C VAL A 36 -10.52 -3.34 -2.59
N SER A 37 -11.75 -2.87 -2.37
CA SER A 37 -12.09 -1.99 -1.28
C SER A 37 -12.10 -2.90 -0.05
N GLY A 38 -10.93 -3.03 0.57
CA GLY A 38 -10.85 -3.41 1.97
C GLY A 38 -11.71 -2.43 2.77
N THR A 39 -12.43 -2.95 3.76
CA THR A 39 -13.28 -2.14 4.63
C THR A 39 -12.46 -1.31 5.62
N GLY A 40 -11.20 -1.68 5.85
CA GLY A 40 -10.21 -0.89 6.59
C GLY A 40 -9.27 -0.09 5.67
N SER A 41 -8.84 1.08 6.14
CA SER A 41 -7.73 1.80 5.51
C SER A 41 -6.45 1.00 5.72
N PRO A 42 -5.65 0.76 4.67
CA PRO A 42 -4.36 0.10 4.81
C PRO A 42 -3.46 0.89 5.78
N LEU A 43 -2.54 0.20 6.45
CA LEU A 43 -1.52 0.85 7.28
C LEU A 43 -0.16 0.64 6.63
N ALA A 44 0.69 1.66 6.71
CA ALA A 44 2.06 1.60 6.24
C ALA A 44 3.00 2.05 7.35
N LEU A 45 4.13 1.36 7.52
CA LEU A 45 5.16 1.73 8.47
C LEU A 45 6.54 1.52 7.85
N VAL A 46 7.37 2.56 7.84
CA VAL A 46 8.78 2.45 7.44
C VAL A 46 9.57 2.03 8.68
N ILE A 47 9.92 0.74 8.76
CA ILE A 47 10.66 0.19 9.92
C ILE A 47 12.17 0.44 9.83
N LYS A 48 12.66 0.74 8.63
CA LYS A 48 14.03 1.13 8.37
C LYS A 48 14.05 2.07 7.17
N GLU A 49 14.60 3.26 7.36
CA GLU A 49 14.84 4.20 6.27
C GLU A 49 16.01 3.75 5.39
N GLY A 50 15.93 4.08 4.11
CA GLY A 50 17.00 3.86 3.16
C GLY A 50 18.17 4.83 3.39
N THR A 51 19.38 4.31 3.29
CA THR A 51 20.65 5.06 3.36
C THR A 51 21.45 4.91 2.07
N ALA A 52 22.63 5.53 1.94
CA ALA A 52 23.47 5.33 0.76
C ALA A 52 23.81 3.84 0.46
N GLU A 53 23.82 3.00 1.49
CA GLU A 53 24.29 1.61 1.40
C GLU A 53 23.18 0.55 1.49
N GLY A 54 21.94 0.95 1.81
CA GLY A 54 20.87 -0.02 2.04
C GLY A 54 19.47 0.50 1.75
N ASP A 55 18.62 -0.39 1.25
CA ASP A 55 17.23 -0.09 0.90
C ASP A 55 16.33 0.10 2.14
N PRO A 56 15.25 0.90 2.01
CA PRO A 56 14.23 1.01 3.04
C PRO A 56 13.46 -0.30 3.20
N LEU A 57 13.03 -0.56 4.42
CA LEU A 57 12.10 -1.64 4.74
C LEU A 57 10.76 -1.07 5.18
N VAL A 58 9.70 -1.58 4.57
CA VAL A 58 8.33 -1.11 4.79
C VAL A 58 7.46 -2.29 5.17
N VAL A 59 6.70 -2.14 6.24
CA VAL A 59 5.62 -3.04 6.62
C VAL A 59 4.32 -2.44 6.12
N LEU A 60 3.57 -3.24 5.39
CA LEU A 60 2.22 -2.91 4.95
C LEU A 60 1.25 -3.87 5.63
N TYR A 61 0.19 -3.31 6.19
CA TYR A 61 -0.97 -4.04 6.65
C TYR A 61 -2.14 -3.69 5.74
N ASP A 62 -2.85 -4.71 5.27
CA ASP A 62 -4.01 -4.55 4.40
C ASP A 62 -5.11 -5.52 4.84
N GLU A 63 -6.35 -5.06 4.74
CA GLU A 63 -7.54 -5.83 5.08
C GLU A 63 -8.24 -6.25 3.78
N LYS A 64 -8.18 -7.53 3.43
CA LYS A 64 -8.85 -8.06 2.24
C LYS A 64 -10.01 -8.93 2.65
N LYS A 65 -11.21 -8.35 2.62
CA LYS A 65 -12.48 -8.97 3.03
C LYS A 65 -12.51 -9.27 4.53
N GLU A 66 -12.14 -10.50 4.92
CA GLU A 66 -12.09 -10.98 6.30
C GLU A 66 -10.66 -11.44 6.67
N ASP A 67 -9.71 -11.37 5.73
CA ASP A 67 -8.32 -11.73 5.96
C ASP A 67 -7.50 -10.47 6.26
N HIS A 68 -6.82 -10.49 7.40
CA HIS A 68 -5.83 -9.49 7.80
C HIS A 68 -4.46 -9.94 7.34
N VAL A 69 -3.76 -9.15 6.52
CA VAL A 69 -2.46 -9.54 5.97
C VAL A 69 -1.41 -8.50 6.30
N LEU A 70 -0.29 -8.98 6.84
CA LEU A 70 0.90 -8.21 7.11
C LEU A 70 1.99 -8.63 6.13
N ALA A 71 2.64 -7.67 5.50
CA ALA A 71 3.67 -7.93 4.51
C ALA A 71 4.86 -7.00 4.71
N LEU A 72 6.05 -7.60 4.76
CA LEU A 72 7.33 -6.91 4.81
C LEU A 72 7.90 -6.79 3.40
N TYR A 73 8.19 -5.57 3.00
CA TYR A 73 8.78 -5.22 1.72
C TYR A 73 10.13 -4.54 1.90
N GLU A 74 11.00 -4.78 0.92
CA GLU A 74 12.16 -3.95 0.65
C GLU A 74 11.89 -3.09 -0.57
N VAL A 75 12.22 -1.81 -0.51
CA VAL A 75 11.97 -0.87 -1.60
C VAL A 75 13.26 -0.62 -2.37
N GLU A 76 13.41 -1.24 -3.54
CA GLU A 76 14.64 -1.14 -4.34
C GLU A 76 14.80 0.27 -4.91
N LYS A 77 15.63 1.12 -4.29
CA LYS A 77 15.77 2.53 -4.68
C LYS A 77 16.32 2.71 -6.09
N ASP A 78 17.22 1.82 -6.50
CA ASP A 78 17.88 1.88 -7.82
C ASP A 78 17.00 1.33 -8.96
N ASN A 79 15.81 0.81 -8.64
CA ASN A 79 14.92 0.13 -9.59
C ASN A 79 13.51 0.71 -9.54
N ASP A 80 13.39 2.02 -9.79
CA ASP A 80 12.12 2.77 -9.79
C ASP A 80 11.29 2.54 -8.52
N PHE A 81 11.96 2.37 -7.37
CA PHE A 81 11.34 2.07 -6.09
C PHE A 81 10.43 0.83 -6.11
N LYS A 82 10.86 -0.22 -6.80
CA LYS A 82 10.13 -1.48 -6.85
C LYS A 82 10.04 -2.11 -5.46
N PHE A 83 8.82 -2.47 -5.08
CA PHE A 83 8.54 -3.24 -3.87
C PHE A 83 8.92 -4.71 -4.08
N ARG A 84 9.94 -5.18 -3.39
CA ARG A 84 10.31 -6.59 -3.28
C ARG A 84 9.69 -7.17 -2.01
N LEU A 85 8.75 -8.09 -2.16
CA LEU A 85 8.19 -8.82 -1.03
C LEU A 85 9.28 -9.69 -0.39
N ILE A 86 9.53 -9.48 0.91
CA ILE A 86 10.40 -10.32 1.72
C ILE A 86 9.57 -11.46 2.33
N LYS A 87 8.50 -11.10 3.04
CA LYS A 87 7.64 -12.05 3.75
C LYS A 87 6.24 -11.51 3.89
N SER A 88 5.26 -12.40 3.95
CA SER A 88 3.87 -12.08 4.26
C SER A 88 3.30 -13.11 5.21
N ALA A 89 2.53 -12.66 6.20
CA ALA A 89 1.86 -13.51 7.15
C ALA A 89 0.41 -13.02 7.35
N PRO A 90 -0.55 -13.94 7.52
CA PRO A 90 -1.87 -13.56 7.99
C PRO A 90 -1.78 -13.12 9.46
N LEU A 91 -2.60 -12.16 9.85
CA LEU A 91 -2.88 -11.81 11.24
C LEU A 91 -4.25 -12.37 11.63
N GLU A 92 -4.37 -12.82 12.88
CA GLU A 92 -5.66 -13.31 13.38
C GLU A 92 -6.66 -12.16 13.57
N ASN A 93 -6.17 -11.00 14.03
CA ASN A 93 -6.97 -9.83 14.36
C ASN A 93 -6.54 -8.60 13.56
N ALA A 94 -7.43 -7.63 13.45
CA ALA A 94 -7.16 -6.37 12.80
C ALA A 94 -6.10 -5.58 13.57
N SER A 95 -5.16 -4.97 12.83
CA SER A 95 -4.22 -4.02 13.41
C SER A 95 -4.83 -2.63 13.38
N GLU A 96 -4.91 -1.97 14.54
CA GLU A 96 -5.36 -0.57 14.62
C GLU A 96 -4.22 0.40 14.32
N GLN A 97 -3.01 0.06 14.76
CA GLN A 97 -1.82 0.87 14.56
C GLN A 97 -0.56 0.00 14.45
N LEU A 98 0.46 0.50 13.76
CA LEU A 98 1.81 -0.07 13.75
C LEU A 98 2.79 0.94 14.34
N ALA A 99 3.86 0.48 14.99
CA ALA A 99 4.94 1.32 15.49
C ALA A 99 6.32 0.66 15.31
N VAL A 100 7.36 1.45 15.08
CA VAL A 100 8.72 0.90 14.93
C VAL A 100 9.25 0.34 16.26
N ASP A 101 10.11 -0.67 16.21
CA ASP A 101 10.98 -1.00 17.35
C ASP A 101 12.14 0.00 17.41
N ARG A 102 12.45 0.51 18.61
CA ARG A 102 13.49 1.53 18.79
C ARG A 102 14.87 1.07 18.32
N ASP A 103 15.16 -0.22 18.42
CA ASP A 103 16.45 -0.79 18.01
C ASP A 103 16.41 -1.29 16.55
N GLY A 104 15.26 -1.17 15.86
CA GLY A 104 15.07 -1.64 14.49
C GLY A 104 15.07 -3.16 14.34
N ALA A 105 14.89 -3.92 15.42
CA ALA A 105 14.89 -5.38 15.39
C ALA A 105 13.61 -5.96 14.76
N GLY A 106 12.51 -5.20 14.79
CA GLY A 106 11.20 -5.58 14.29
C GLY A 106 10.25 -4.39 14.36
N PHE A 107 8.99 -4.63 14.66
CA PHE A 107 7.98 -3.61 14.83
C PHE A 107 6.88 -4.08 15.78
N TRP A 108 6.02 -3.17 16.18
CA TRP A 108 4.91 -3.40 17.07
C TRP A 108 3.61 -3.21 16.31
N ALA A 109 2.63 -4.08 16.57
CA ALA A 109 1.27 -3.97 16.07
C ALA A 109 0.30 -3.89 17.24
N GLU A 110 -0.67 -2.98 17.16
CA GLU A 110 -1.77 -2.88 18.12
C GLU A 110 -2.90 -3.82 17.68
N LEU A 111 -3.04 -4.94 18.39
CA LEU A 111 -4.01 -6.00 18.13
C LEU A 111 -4.95 -6.11 19.33
N ASP A 112 -6.26 -5.95 19.11
CA ASP A 112 -7.29 -5.96 20.16
C ASP A 112 -7.03 -5.01 21.34
N GLY A 113 -6.37 -3.87 21.08
CA GLY A 113 -6.01 -2.86 22.07
C GLY A 113 -4.72 -3.15 22.85
N ASP A 114 -4.02 -4.25 22.54
CA ASP A 114 -2.73 -4.60 23.13
C ASP A 114 -1.60 -4.51 22.09
N TRP A 115 -0.44 -4.03 22.52
CA TRP A 115 0.74 -3.94 21.66
C TRP A 115 1.52 -5.25 21.65
N VAL A 116 1.60 -5.87 20.48
CA VAL A 116 2.31 -7.11 20.22
C VAL A 116 3.54 -6.83 19.37
N TYR A 117 4.70 -7.35 19.79
CA TYR A 117 5.93 -7.22 19.02
C TYR A 117 6.03 -8.35 17.98
N LEU A 118 6.38 -7.98 16.76
CA LEU A 118 6.72 -8.89 15.67
C LEU A 118 8.15 -8.64 15.20
N ASP A 119 8.90 -9.72 15.02
CA ASP A 119 10.22 -9.66 14.40
C ASP A 119 10.15 -9.50 12.88
N ARG A 120 11.31 -9.48 12.21
CA ARG A 120 11.39 -9.38 10.74
C ARG A 120 10.88 -10.63 10.02
N ASP A 121 10.71 -11.72 10.75
CA ASP A 121 10.10 -12.95 10.28
C ASP A 121 8.57 -12.93 10.45
N LEU A 122 7.99 -11.81 10.90
CA LEU A 122 6.57 -11.65 11.17
C LEU A 122 6.07 -12.64 12.24
N GLU A 123 6.97 -13.07 13.14
CA GLU A 123 6.65 -13.94 14.26
C GLU A 123 6.53 -13.12 15.54
N VAL A 124 5.55 -13.49 16.37
CA VAL A 124 5.36 -12.86 17.68
C VAL A 124 6.50 -13.28 18.60
N GLN A 125 7.17 -12.31 19.20
CA GLN A 125 8.25 -12.55 20.16
C GLN A 125 8.03 -11.71 21.42
N ASP A 126 8.60 -12.17 22.54
CA ASP A 126 8.65 -11.37 23.76
C ASP A 126 9.65 -10.21 23.58
N ARG A 127 9.17 -8.99 23.84
CA ARG A 127 9.97 -7.77 23.77
C ARG A 127 9.56 -6.82 24.88
N GLU A 128 10.52 -6.08 25.42
CA GLU A 128 10.23 -5.10 26.46
C GLU A 128 9.39 -3.93 25.88
N PRO A 129 8.21 -3.61 26.46
CA PRO A 129 7.34 -2.55 25.93
C PRO A 129 8.01 -1.17 25.85
N GLY A 130 9.00 -0.91 26.72
CA GLY A 130 9.78 0.33 26.73
C GLY A 130 10.64 0.55 25.47
N LEU A 131 10.80 -0.48 24.63
CA LEU A 131 11.52 -0.43 23.35
C LEU A 131 10.63 -0.10 22.16
N ARG A 132 9.33 0.14 22.37
CA ARG A 132 8.48 0.71 21.33
C ARG A 132 8.96 2.11 20.95
N GLY A 133 9.06 2.34 19.65
CA GLY A 133 9.39 3.63 19.06
C GLY A 133 8.21 4.60 19.06
N THR A 134 8.47 5.82 18.61
CA THR A 134 7.47 6.88 18.49
C THR A 134 6.96 7.07 17.07
N ILE A 135 7.65 6.51 16.07
CA ILE A 135 7.20 6.53 14.68
C ILE A 135 6.13 5.45 14.52
N THR A 136 4.96 5.87 14.05
CA THR A 136 3.77 5.01 13.89
C THR A 136 3.25 5.03 12.46
N SER A 137 2.25 4.20 12.17
CA SER A 137 1.58 4.13 10.88
C SER A 137 0.78 5.38 10.50
N ASP A 138 0.59 6.32 11.43
CA ASP A 138 -0.09 7.59 11.15
C ASP A 138 0.74 8.48 10.21
N GLY A 139 2.06 8.24 10.17
CA GLY A 139 3.01 9.00 9.36
C GLY A 139 3.29 10.39 9.91
N GLU A 140 3.91 11.23 9.08
CA GLU A 140 4.19 12.62 9.44
C GLU A 140 2.98 13.52 9.23
N PRO A 141 2.74 14.53 10.11
CA PRO A 141 1.75 15.56 9.86
C PRO A 141 2.05 16.36 8.59
N PHE A 142 1.01 16.65 7.80
CA PHE A 142 1.14 17.40 6.55
C PHE A 142 -0.07 18.26 6.23
N GLU A 143 0.16 19.32 5.44
CA GLU A 143 -0.87 20.13 4.80
C GLU A 143 -0.96 19.81 3.30
N VAL A 144 -2.17 19.90 2.75
CA VAL A 144 -2.42 19.61 1.33
C VAL A 144 -2.64 20.91 0.55
N ARG A 145 -1.76 21.17 -0.42
CA ARG A 145 -1.90 22.28 -1.37
C ARG A 145 -2.15 21.73 -2.78
N LYS A 146 -3.38 21.92 -3.29
CA LYS A 146 -3.73 21.55 -4.67
C LYS A 146 -3.32 22.64 -5.64
N THR A 147 -2.56 22.28 -6.67
CA THR A 147 -2.30 23.15 -7.83
C THR A 147 -3.10 22.68 -9.04
N SER A 148 -3.03 23.40 -10.16
CA SER A 148 -3.78 23.04 -11.37
C SER A 148 -3.39 21.68 -11.97
N ASN A 149 -2.17 21.21 -11.71
CA ASN A 149 -1.61 20.04 -12.37
C ASN A 149 -1.12 18.94 -11.41
N HIS A 150 -0.95 19.25 -10.12
CA HIS A 150 -0.38 18.32 -9.14
C HIS A 150 -0.82 18.63 -7.71
N THR A 151 -0.74 17.62 -6.85
CA THR A 151 -0.93 17.78 -5.40
C THR A 151 0.42 17.95 -4.74
N VAL A 152 0.56 18.97 -3.89
CA VAL A 152 1.75 19.19 -3.05
C VAL A 152 1.35 18.91 -1.60
N LEU A 153 2.18 18.13 -0.91
CA LEU A 153 2.09 17.90 0.53
C LEU A 153 3.24 18.66 1.19
N GLU A 154 2.92 19.50 2.17
CA GLU A 154 3.91 20.25 2.95
C GLU A 154 3.96 19.64 4.36
N THR A 155 5.11 19.10 4.76
CA THR A 155 5.28 18.50 6.10
C THR A 155 5.71 19.55 7.11
N GLU A 156 5.48 19.30 8.41
CA GLU A 156 5.96 20.20 9.48
C GLU A 156 7.49 20.38 9.46
N GLY A 157 8.23 19.40 8.92
CA GLY A 157 9.67 19.45 8.69
C GLY A 157 10.12 20.38 7.56
N GLN A 158 9.20 21.14 6.95
CA GLN A 158 9.45 22.02 5.80
C GLN A 158 9.90 21.27 4.54
N TYR A 159 9.33 20.09 4.31
CA TYR A 159 9.51 19.35 3.07
C TYR A 159 8.26 19.47 2.19
N GLU A 160 8.48 19.69 0.89
CA GLU A 160 7.46 19.59 -0.14
C GLU A 160 7.57 18.24 -0.85
N VAL A 161 6.46 17.51 -0.91
CA VAL A 161 6.31 16.26 -1.66
C VAL A 161 5.24 16.46 -2.72
N ALA A 162 5.62 16.38 -3.99
CA ALA A 162 4.72 16.61 -5.11
C ALA A 162 4.41 15.31 -5.86
N PHE A 163 3.13 15.06 -6.14
CA PHE A 163 2.70 13.89 -6.91
C PHE A 163 1.54 14.21 -7.87
N ASN A 164 1.50 13.49 -8.98
CA ASN A 164 0.60 13.73 -10.11
C ASN A 164 -0.47 12.64 -10.22
N GLU A 165 -1.24 12.40 -9.15
CA GLU A 165 -2.28 11.37 -9.17
C GLU A 165 -3.55 11.77 -8.43
N ALA A 166 -4.65 11.15 -8.86
CA ALA A 166 -5.94 11.27 -8.19
C ALA A 166 -5.96 10.36 -6.96
N GLY A 167 -6.36 10.92 -5.83
CA GLY A 167 -6.46 10.20 -4.56
C GLY A 167 -6.39 11.20 -3.41
N ARG A 168 -7.06 10.89 -2.29
CA ARG A 168 -6.88 11.66 -1.06
C ARG A 168 -5.69 11.04 -0.32
N PRO A 169 -4.64 11.82 0.02
CA PRO A 169 -3.57 11.34 0.87
C PRO A 169 -4.11 11.07 2.28
N GLU A 170 -3.80 9.90 2.79
CA GLU A 170 -4.15 9.44 4.14
C GLU A 170 -2.97 9.57 5.10
N SER A 171 -1.77 9.19 4.65
CA SER A 171 -0.54 9.29 5.43
C SER A 171 0.68 9.45 4.51
N ILE A 172 1.77 9.99 5.05
CA ILE A 172 3.06 10.06 4.37
C ILE A 172 4.18 9.62 5.30
N HIS A 173 5.19 8.96 4.74
CA HIS A 173 6.32 8.43 5.50
C HIS A 173 7.61 8.67 4.73
N ALA A 174 8.66 9.17 5.40
CA ALA A 174 9.97 9.28 4.79
C ALA A 174 10.52 7.86 4.49
N LEU A 175 10.89 7.60 3.23
CA LEU A 175 11.55 6.34 2.86
C LEU A 175 13.05 6.43 3.05
N THR A 176 13.63 7.62 3.00
CA THR A 176 15.06 7.84 3.12
C THR A 176 15.34 8.87 4.21
N ALA A 177 16.44 8.70 4.93
CA ALA A 177 16.84 9.58 6.04
C ALA A 177 17.16 11.02 5.59
N ASP A 178 17.45 11.22 4.30
CA ASP A 178 17.67 12.53 3.70
C ASP A 178 16.38 13.18 3.18
N HIS A 179 15.22 12.55 3.39
CA HIS A 179 13.91 13.00 2.92
C HIS A 179 13.82 13.23 1.40
N SER A 180 14.71 12.61 0.62
CA SER A 180 14.67 12.67 -0.85
C SER A 180 13.51 11.85 -1.42
N SER A 181 13.04 10.84 -0.70
CA SER A 181 11.98 9.92 -1.15
C SER A 181 10.94 9.67 -0.05
N TRP A 182 9.68 9.63 -0.45
CA TRP A 182 8.54 9.53 0.46
C TRP A 182 7.55 8.48 -0.03
N LEU A 183 7.01 7.73 0.91
CA LEU A 183 5.88 6.84 0.75
C LEU A 183 4.60 7.62 1.03
N ILE A 184 3.64 7.59 0.11
CA ILE A 184 2.35 8.24 0.24
C ILE A 184 1.29 7.15 0.20
N LEU A 185 0.49 7.07 1.26
CA LEU A 185 -0.71 6.26 1.26
C LEU A 185 -1.89 7.12 0.78
N LEU A 186 -2.61 6.61 -0.21
CA LEU A 186 -3.79 7.22 -0.80
C LEU A 186 -5.00 6.33 -0.54
N ASP A 187 -6.19 6.93 -0.48
CA ASP A 187 -7.46 6.20 -0.54
C ASP A 187 -7.51 5.35 -1.84
N GLY A 188 -7.21 4.06 -1.71
CA GLY A 188 -7.14 3.09 -2.81
C GLY A 188 -5.76 2.77 -3.38
N GLY A 189 -4.65 3.21 -2.78
CA GLY A 189 -3.32 2.79 -3.23
C GLY A 189 -2.13 3.41 -2.50
N LEU A 190 -0.94 3.05 -2.96
CA LEU A 190 0.34 3.49 -2.40
C LEU A 190 1.19 4.11 -3.51
N ARG A 191 1.92 5.19 -3.21
CA ARG A 191 2.80 5.87 -4.15
C ARG A 191 4.11 6.26 -3.53
N ILE A 192 5.10 6.44 -4.39
CA ILE A 192 6.39 7.00 -4.00
C ILE A 192 6.59 8.29 -4.76
N ALA A 193 7.01 9.32 -4.04
CA ALA A 193 7.25 10.64 -4.58
C ALA A 193 8.57 11.20 -4.04
N SER A 194 9.19 12.09 -4.82
CA SER A 194 10.39 12.79 -4.37
C SER A 194 10.01 13.96 -3.47
N GLY A 195 10.78 14.11 -2.39
CA GLY A 195 10.72 15.25 -1.50
C GLY A 195 11.77 16.31 -1.84
N ARG A 196 11.50 17.55 -1.50
CA ARG A 196 12.49 18.65 -1.50
C ARG A 196 12.31 19.53 -0.28
N THR A 197 13.39 20.09 0.23
CA THR A 197 13.34 21.10 1.29
C THR A 197 12.81 22.42 0.73
N LEU A 198 11.97 23.11 1.51
CA LEU A 198 11.48 24.47 1.24
C LEU A 198 12.56 25.55 1.39
#